data_AF-A0A6N2MW46-F1
#
_entry.id   AF-A0A6N2MW46-F1
#
_cell.length_a   1.000
_cell.length_b   1.000
_cell.length_c   1.000
_cell.angle_alpha   90.00
_cell.angle_beta   90.00
_cell.angle_gamma   90.00
#
_symmetry.space_group_name_H-M   'P 1'
#
loop_
_entity.id
_entity.type
_entity.pdbx_description
1 polymer ?
#
loop_
_entity_poly.entity_id
_entity_poly.type
_entity_poly.pdbx_seq_one_letter_code
_entity_poly.pdbx_strand_id
1 'polypeptide(L)'
;MAGNIEPGNNRLTQERVPYLTTSSLCQLMQTALKLCNTECSKTIAASQHHSQLSSSKPVKCLQIMAFTLNHSLHHIKSYLTVAKENPLRTLIYGEIKLMGPPLLKLIFLLKSGKKLGSEEKKKEEKRMKDEDRKGYLHLALVCMKELVTISLQNPHLTELLEDLVSVSTLEYPELDDKYEEDSRIDDQHIRTKQLFVVKVLKPLFSELLAQSYFHELEIISDMLLVIGEQLPRKQRNSHGAWSIHVCKSNVIKNSKAARSVVALAISLSSPPSDLIVAQDMAKELLKVTGSETSDTAEVSESYSIINQSTSTSIISCIQKLIEAIIVDMDWAIKKLNIFTLVSQKSIHLSRNEEHVTGMEFENNLYSRAEALVKVLSCFVSMNLKEPQAEHLLRLTAKFYKHLAQMSRLRIASKGCKQLIPSLAFQKLVELTCKQLTVPLYNFVAEMQRKMLPASVLPTRSRGKISASPT
;
A
#
# COMPACT_ATOMS: atom_id res chain seq x y z
N MET A 1 -37.12 -31.26 -47.44
CA MET A 1 -36.68 -29.85 -47.41
C MET A 1 -36.79 -29.40 -45.96
N ALA A 2 -35.75 -29.58 -45.17
CA ALA A 2 -34.57 -28.70 -45.06
C ALA A 2 -34.92 -27.43 -44.27
N GLY A 3 -34.38 -27.34 -43.06
CA GLY A 3 -34.51 -26.21 -42.15
C GLY A 3 -33.77 -26.49 -40.85
N ASN A 4 -32.43 -26.46 -40.92
CA ASN A 4 -31.50 -26.52 -39.80
C ASN A 4 -31.90 -25.56 -38.68
N ILE A 5 -32.02 -26.08 -37.45
CA ILE A 5 -31.91 -25.28 -36.23
C ILE A 5 -30.57 -25.68 -35.61
N GLU A 6 -29.58 -24.82 -35.80
CA GLU A 6 -28.29 -24.93 -35.13
C GLU A 6 -28.47 -24.90 -33.60
N PRO A 7 -27.80 -25.77 -32.83
CA PRO A 7 -27.69 -25.58 -31.41
C PRO A 7 -26.72 -24.41 -31.17
N GLY A 8 -27.27 -23.33 -30.60
CA GLY A 8 -26.54 -22.15 -30.16
C GLY A 8 -25.29 -22.55 -29.38
N ASN A 9 -24.16 -22.18 -29.95
CA ASN A 9 -22.81 -22.46 -29.47
C ASN A 9 -22.57 -21.71 -28.14
N ASN A 10 -22.93 -22.34 -27.02
CA ASN A 10 -22.47 -21.93 -25.69
C ASN A 10 -20.95 -22.11 -25.64
N ARG A 11 -20.21 -21.10 -26.11
CA ARG A 11 -18.81 -20.92 -25.76
C ARG A 11 -18.73 -20.57 -24.28
N LEU A 12 -18.90 -21.58 -23.43
CA LEU A 12 -18.20 -21.65 -22.16
C LEU A 12 -16.73 -21.41 -22.52
N THR A 13 -16.23 -20.21 -22.23
CA THR A 13 -14.79 -19.96 -22.18
C THR A 13 -14.20 -21.11 -21.38
N GLN A 14 -13.39 -21.92 -22.06
CA GLN A 14 -12.79 -23.15 -21.55
C GLN A 14 -11.90 -22.80 -20.36
N GLU A 15 -12.50 -22.66 -19.16
CA GLU A 15 -11.78 -22.60 -17.90
C GLU A 15 -11.02 -23.93 -17.80
N ARG A 16 -9.71 -23.87 -18.02
CA ARG A 16 -8.85 -25.05 -17.92
C ARG A 16 -8.93 -25.56 -16.50
N VAL A 17 -9.59 -26.71 -16.33
CA VAL A 17 -9.55 -27.51 -15.09
C VAL A 17 -8.08 -27.67 -14.68
N PRO A 18 -7.74 -27.41 -13.40
CA PRO A 18 -6.37 -27.53 -12.93
C PRO A 18 -5.84 -28.95 -13.15
N TYR A 19 -4.60 -29.06 -13.64
CA TYR A 19 -3.95 -30.33 -13.94
C TYR A 19 -3.63 -31.15 -12.68
N LEU A 20 -3.49 -30.49 -11.52
CA LEU A 20 -3.17 -31.10 -10.24
C LEU A 20 -4.19 -30.67 -9.19
N THR A 21 -4.55 -31.59 -8.29
CA THR A 21 -5.38 -31.28 -7.12
C THR A 21 -4.59 -30.50 -6.08
N THR A 22 -5.28 -29.77 -5.19
CA THR A 22 -4.64 -29.12 -4.02
C THR A 22 -3.79 -30.11 -3.22
N SER A 23 -4.30 -31.30 -2.94
CA SER A 23 -3.58 -32.33 -2.18
C SER A 23 -2.27 -32.74 -2.85
N SER A 24 -2.27 -32.91 -4.18
CA SER A 24 -1.06 -33.24 -4.96
C SER A 24 -0.02 -32.12 -4.87
N LEU A 25 -0.46 -30.86 -5.01
CA LEU A 25 0.42 -29.69 -4.86
C LEU A 25 1.02 -29.61 -3.45
N CYS A 26 0.21 -29.81 -2.42
CA CYS A 26 0.68 -29.85 -1.03
C CYS A 26 1.73 -30.95 -0.80
N GLN A 27 1.51 -32.15 -1.34
CA GLN A 27 2.48 -33.25 -1.25
C GLN A 27 3.79 -32.93 -1.97
N LEU A 28 3.72 -32.29 -3.15
CA LEU A 28 4.91 -31.85 -3.87
C LEU A 28 5.68 -30.78 -3.08
N MET A 29 4.99 -29.80 -2.47
CA MET A 29 5.63 -28.80 -1.61
C MET A 29 6.32 -29.44 -0.41
N GLN A 30 5.66 -30.38 0.26
CA GLN A 30 6.25 -31.11 1.38
C GLN A 30 7.45 -31.95 0.96
N THR A 31 7.39 -32.55 -0.24
CA THR A 31 8.51 -33.31 -0.80
C THR A 31 9.70 -32.38 -1.09
N ALA A 32 9.45 -31.21 -1.68
CA ALA A 32 10.48 -30.18 -1.90
C ALA A 32 11.11 -29.72 -0.58
N LEU A 33 10.30 -29.47 0.45
CA LEU A 33 10.78 -29.11 1.79
C LEU A 33 11.69 -30.20 2.39
N LYS A 34 11.27 -31.47 2.34
CA LYS A 34 12.06 -32.61 2.85
C LYS A 34 13.39 -32.76 2.11
N LEU A 35 13.36 -32.64 0.78
CA LEU A 35 14.56 -32.74 -0.06
C LEU A 35 15.58 -31.65 0.28
N CYS A 36 15.13 -30.42 0.46
CA CYS A 36 16.04 -29.32 0.75
C CYS A 36 16.52 -29.30 2.23
N ASN A 37 15.71 -29.77 3.19
CA ASN A 37 16.15 -29.94 4.59
C ASN A 37 17.21 -31.05 4.74
N THR A 38 17.03 -32.19 4.06
CA THR A 38 18.03 -33.29 4.09
C THR A 38 19.36 -32.91 3.45
N GLU A 39 19.38 -31.91 2.57
CA GLU A 39 20.59 -31.36 1.96
C GLU A 39 21.34 -30.40 2.92
N CYS A 40 20.61 -29.58 3.70
CA CYS A 40 21.20 -28.74 4.76
C CYS A 40 21.80 -29.54 5.93
N SER A 41 21.19 -30.66 6.32
CA SER A 41 21.71 -31.48 7.42
C SER A 41 22.98 -32.27 7.04
N LYS A 42 23.12 -32.69 5.78
CA LYS A 42 24.31 -33.43 5.31
C LYS A 42 25.57 -32.56 5.23
N THR A 43 25.42 -31.25 5.08
CA THR A 43 26.55 -30.31 5.06
C THR A 43 27.11 -30.04 6.45
N ILE A 44 26.36 -30.29 7.53
CA ILE A 44 26.82 -30.13 8.92
C ILE A 44 27.49 -31.42 9.43
N ALA A 45 27.03 -32.59 8.99
CA ALA A 45 27.55 -33.88 9.46
C ALA A 45 28.74 -34.43 8.64
N ALA A 46 28.98 -33.94 7.42
CA ALA A 46 30.03 -34.44 6.53
C ALA A 46 31.27 -33.53 6.53
N SER A 47 31.94 -33.37 7.68
CA SER A 47 33.34 -32.91 7.71
C SER A 47 34.35 -34.05 7.78
N GLN A 48 33.89 -35.30 7.93
CA GLN A 48 34.76 -36.49 7.91
C GLN A 48 34.00 -37.68 7.30
N HIS A 49 34.19 -37.91 6.00
CA HIS A 49 34.37 -39.23 5.38
C HIS A 49 34.14 -39.15 3.87
N HIS A 50 35.20 -39.44 3.12
CA HIS A 50 35.19 -39.61 1.67
C HIS A 50 34.26 -40.76 1.25
N SER A 51 33.15 -40.43 0.62
CA SER A 51 32.48 -41.30 -0.36
C SER A 51 31.72 -40.45 -1.38
N GLN A 52 31.75 -40.89 -2.63
CA GLN A 52 31.32 -40.14 -3.82
C GLN A 52 29.89 -39.58 -3.69
N LEU A 53 29.76 -38.26 -3.60
CA LEU A 53 28.48 -37.55 -3.62
C LEU A 53 27.96 -37.43 -5.07
N SER A 54 26.86 -38.14 -5.37
CA SER A 54 26.11 -38.00 -6.62
C SER A 54 25.70 -36.53 -6.86
N SER A 55 26.24 -35.90 -7.89
CA SER A 55 26.15 -34.44 -8.10
C SER A 55 24.77 -33.92 -8.61
N SER A 56 23.74 -34.78 -8.70
CA SER A 56 22.45 -34.52 -9.37
C SER A 56 21.26 -34.14 -8.46
N LYS A 57 21.45 -34.09 -7.14
CA LYS A 57 20.36 -33.87 -6.16
C LYS A 57 19.89 -32.41 -5.98
N PRO A 58 20.75 -31.37 -5.93
CA PRO A 58 20.30 -29.98 -5.70
C PRO A 58 19.46 -29.42 -6.87
N VAL A 59 19.80 -29.78 -8.10
CA VAL A 59 19.08 -29.37 -9.31
C VAL A 59 17.65 -29.91 -9.32
N LYS A 60 17.44 -31.12 -8.78
CA LYS A 60 16.12 -31.74 -8.69
C LYS A 60 15.24 -31.06 -7.63
N CYS A 61 15.78 -30.63 -6.48
CA CYS A 61 14.99 -29.89 -5.47
C CYS A 61 14.44 -28.58 -6.05
N LEU A 62 15.29 -27.82 -6.76
CA LEU A 62 14.92 -26.53 -7.37
C LEU A 62 13.92 -26.69 -8.51
N GLN A 63 14.09 -27.71 -9.36
CA GLN A 63 13.13 -28.02 -10.43
C GLN A 63 11.75 -28.39 -9.87
N ILE A 64 11.71 -29.19 -8.79
CA ILE A 64 10.45 -29.52 -8.12
C ILE A 64 9.83 -28.25 -7.51
N MET A 65 10.60 -27.41 -6.80
CA MET A 65 10.10 -26.14 -6.27
C MET A 65 9.53 -25.24 -7.37
N ALA A 66 10.27 -25.04 -8.45
CA ALA A 66 9.85 -24.24 -9.59
C ALA A 66 8.54 -24.77 -10.19
N PHE A 67 8.49 -26.08 -10.45
CA PHE A 67 7.31 -26.75 -10.98
C PHE A 67 6.12 -26.57 -10.05
N THR A 68 6.28 -26.89 -8.77
CA THR A 68 5.21 -26.84 -7.77
C THR A 68 4.70 -25.42 -7.56
N LEU A 69 5.58 -24.42 -7.43
CA LEU A 69 5.18 -23.03 -7.22
C LEU A 69 4.44 -22.45 -8.42
N ASN A 70 4.89 -22.73 -9.65
CA ASN A 70 4.21 -22.27 -10.87
C ASN A 70 2.80 -22.88 -11.00
N HIS A 71 2.68 -24.19 -10.76
CA HIS A 71 1.38 -24.86 -10.79
C HIS A 71 0.49 -24.40 -9.64
N SER A 72 1.06 -24.09 -8.47
CA SER A 72 0.32 -23.53 -7.34
C SER A 72 -0.26 -22.16 -7.67
N LEU A 73 0.52 -21.28 -8.30
CA LEU A 73 0.03 -19.97 -8.71
C LEU A 73 -1.13 -20.09 -9.70
N HIS A 74 -0.98 -20.94 -10.72
CA HIS A 74 -2.04 -21.19 -11.70
C HIS A 74 -3.29 -21.76 -11.01
N HIS A 75 -3.13 -22.75 -10.12
CA HIS A 75 -4.22 -23.36 -9.37
C HIS A 75 -4.99 -22.34 -8.53
N ILE A 76 -4.28 -21.49 -7.79
CA ILE A 76 -4.87 -20.43 -6.96
C ILE A 76 -5.59 -19.38 -7.82
N LYS A 77 -5.00 -18.97 -8.94
CA LYS A 77 -5.64 -18.02 -9.86
C LYS A 77 -6.87 -18.59 -10.54
N SER A 78 -6.84 -19.84 -10.99
CA SER A 78 -8.01 -20.52 -11.55
C SER A 78 -9.10 -20.71 -10.50
N TYR A 79 -8.74 -20.94 -9.23
CA TYR A 79 -9.73 -20.97 -8.16
C TYR A 79 -10.47 -19.64 -8.01
N LEU A 80 -9.83 -18.49 -8.24
CA LEU A 80 -10.45 -17.16 -8.17
C LEU A 80 -11.44 -16.88 -9.31
N THR A 81 -11.26 -17.46 -10.50
CA THR A 81 -12.15 -17.20 -11.66
C THR A 81 -13.46 -17.96 -11.58
N VAL A 82 -13.46 -19.14 -10.95
CA VAL A 82 -14.66 -19.96 -10.77
C VAL A 82 -15.63 -19.27 -9.81
N ALA A 83 -16.89 -19.13 -10.23
CA ALA A 83 -17.95 -18.49 -9.46
C ALA A 83 -18.01 -19.00 -8.01
N LYS A 84 -18.17 -18.07 -7.05
CA LYS A 84 -18.07 -18.35 -5.60
C LYS A 84 -19.02 -19.45 -5.12
N GLU A 85 -20.16 -19.62 -5.78
CA GLU A 85 -21.23 -20.55 -5.42
C GLU A 85 -21.21 -21.87 -6.21
N ASN A 86 -20.19 -22.11 -7.05
CA ASN A 86 -20.15 -23.34 -7.83
C ASN A 86 -19.83 -24.55 -6.92
N PRO A 87 -20.76 -25.50 -6.72
CA PRO A 87 -20.53 -26.67 -5.87
C PRO A 87 -19.40 -27.57 -6.40
N LEU A 88 -19.09 -27.48 -7.70
CA LEU A 88 -17.97 -28.21 -8.31
C LEU A 88 -16.62 -27.61 -7.94
N ARG A 89 -16.56 -26.40 -7.36
CA ARG A 89 -15.30 -25.74 -6.99
C ARG A 89 -14.52 -26.52 -5.94
N THR A 90 -15.19 -27.01 -4.89
CA THR A 90 -14.55 -27.88 -3.88
C THR A 90 -14.20 -29.24 -4.48
N LEU A 91 -14.99 -29.77 -5.41
CA LEU A 91 -14.72 -31.04 -6.08
C LEU A 91 -13.48 -30.96 -7.00
N ILE A 92 -13.35 -29.88 -7.76
CA ILE A 92 -12.29 -29.67 -8.76
C ILE A 92 -10.98 -29.28 -8.09
N TYR A 93 -11.04 -28.35 -7.12
CA TYR A 93 -9.83 -27.79 -6.52
C TYR A 93 -9.47 -28.46 -5.19
N GLY A 94 -10.41 -29.09 -4.50
CA GLY A 94 -10.23 -29.56 -3.12
C GLY A 94 -10.19 -28.40 -2.11
N GLU A 95 -9.70 -28.70 -0.91
CA GLU A 95 -9.55 -27.72 0.17
C GLU A 95 -8.33 -26.82 -0.03
N ILE A 96 -8.51 -25.70 -0.73
CA ILE A 96 -7.41 -24.78 -1.08
C ILE A 96 -6.65 -24.24 0.15
N LYS A 97 -7.33 -24.12 1.31
CA LYS A 97 -6.71 -23.66 2.57
C LYS A 97 -5.50 -24.51 2.99
N LEU A 98 -5.50 -25.81 2.66
CA LEU A 98 -4.42 -26.74 3.01
C LEU A 98 -3.07 -26.37 2.36
N MET A 99 -3.06 -25.52 1.32
CA MET A 99 -1.83 -25.02 0.71
C MET A 99 -1.09 -24.02 1.58
N GLY A 100 -1.75 -23.35 2.52
CA GLY A 100 -1.17 -22.28 3.32
C GLY A 100 0.06 -22.73 4.12
N PRO A 101 -0.07 -23.68 5.05
CA PRO A 101 1.04 -24.14 5.88
C PRO A 101 2.30 -24.60 5.15
N PRO A 102 2.23 -25.50 4.14
CA PRO A 102 3.44 -25.91 3.41
C PRO A 102 4.06 -24.76 2.61
N LEU A 103 3.25 -23.83 2.10
CA LEU A 103 3.74 -22.65 1.40
C LEU A 103 4.47 -21.68 2.35
N LEU A 104 3.94 -21.46 3.56
CA LEU A 104 4.60 -20.63 4.57
C LEU A 104 5.94 -21.22 5.02
N LYS A 105 5.99 -22.54 5.25
CA LYS A 105 7.24 -23.26 5.54
C LYS A 105 8.26 -23.08 4.41
N LEU A 106 7.81 -23.11 3.15
CA LEU A 106 8.67 -22.90 2.00
C LEU A 106 9.20 -21.46 1.93
N ILE A 107 8.37 -20.46 2.23
CA ILE A 107 8.80 -19.06 2.37
C ILE A 107 9.89 -18.94 3.45
N PHE A 108 9.70 -19.55 4.61
CA PHE A 108 10.72 -19.53 5.68
C PHE A 108 12.01 -20.26 5.31
N LEU A 109 11.93 -21.34 4.54
CA LEU A 109 13.12 -21.99 4.01
C LEU A 109 13.84 -21.07 3.01
N LEU A 110 13.10 -20.48 2.07
CA LEU A 110 13.64 -19.63 1.02
C LEU A 110 14.17 -18.28 1.55
N LYS A 111 13.65 -17.75 2.67
CA LYS A 111 14.20 -16.53 3.31
C LYS A 111 15.50 -16.77 4.08
N SER A 112 15.70 -17.98 4.61
CA SER A 112 16.82 -18.32 5.53
C SER A 112 18.15 -18.49 4.79
N GLY A 113 18.50 -17.53 3.93
CA GLY A 113 19.74 -17.51 3.18
C GLY A 113 20.91 -17.28 4.11
N LYS A 114 21.36 -18.31 4.83
CA LYS A 114 22.57 -18.24 5.66
C LYS A 114 23.73 -17.67 4.85
N LYS A 115 24.05 -16.39 5.09
CA LYS A 115 25.42 -15.87 5.05
C LYS A 115 26.09 -16.39 6.32
N LEU A 116 26.82 -17.50 6.22
CA LEU A 116 27.90 -17.73 7.20
C LEU A 116 28.98 -16.68 6.93
N GLY A 117 29.59 -16.21 8.03
CA GLY A 117 30.43 -15.03 8.10
C GLY A 117 31.58 -14.96 7.10
N SER A 118 32.15 -13.76 7.06
CA SER A 118 33.48 -13.48 6.52
C SER A 118 34.46 -14.60 6.85
N GLU A 119 35.32 -14.89 5.88
CA GLU A 119 36.38 -15.90 5.86
C GLU A 119 35.94 -17.28 5.33
N GLU A 120 36.03 -17.47 4.01
CA GLU A 120 37.24 -18.05 3.41
C GLU A 120 37.12 -18.09 1.88
N LYS A 121 38.25 -17.86 1.24
CA LYS A 121 38.42 -17.74 -0.21
C LYS A 121 38.16 -19.08 -0.93
N LYS A 122 37.54 -18.96 -2.11
CA LYS A 122 37.60 -19.87 -3.27
C LYS A 122 37.14 -21.33 -3.06
N LYS A 123 35.86 -21.56 -3.40
CA LYS A 123 35.45 -22.69 -4.27
C LYS A 123 34.06 -22.40 -4.85
N GLU A 124 34.05 -21.90 -6.08
CA GLU A 124 32.87 -21.91 -6.96
C GLU A 124 32.56 -23.37 -7.33
N GLU A 125 31.43 -23.88 -6.87
CA GLU A 125 30.46 -24.68 -7.63
C GLU A 125 29.35 -25.19 -6.69
N LYS A 126 28.08 -24.92 -7.06
CA LYS A 126 26.83 -25.45 -6.45
C LYS A 126 26.43 -24.96 -5.04
N ARG A 127 26.46 -23.64 -4.80
CA ARG A 127 25.45 -23.01 -3.94
C ARG A 127 24.26 -22.63 -4.82
N MET A 128 23.02 -22.78 -4.33
CA MET A 128 21.82 -22.25 -4.97
C MET A 128 22.13 -20.83 -5.47
N LYS A 129 22.00 -20.56 -6.78
CA LYS A 129 22.24 -19.20 -7.28
C LYS A 129 21.28 -18.29 -6.53
N ASP A 130 21.82 -17.29 -5.86
CA ASP A 130 21.07 -16.37 -5.00
C ASP A 130 19.85 -15.78 -5.74
N GLU A 131 19.98 -15.57 -7.05
CA GLU A 131 18.92 -15.12 -7.95
C GLU A 131 17.78 -16.13 -8.14
N ASP A 132 18.08 -17.43 -8.31
CA ASP A 132 17.03 -18.46 -8.44
C ASP A 132 16.23 -18.55 -7.13
N ARG A 133 16.90 -18.39 -5.98
CA ARG A 133 16.27 -18.36 -4.65
C ARG A 133 15.34 -17.20 -4.46
N LYS A 134 15.77 -15.98 -4.83
CA LYS A 134 14.92 -14.79 -4.80
C LYS A 134 13.70 -14.98 -5.70
N GLY A 135 13.89 -15.52 -6.91
CA GLY A 135 12.79 -15.83 -7.83
C GLY A 135 11.74 -16.79 -7.24
N TYR A 136 12.18 -17.84 -6.54
CA TYR A 136 11.26 -18.76 -5.88
C TYR A 136 10.59 -18.15 -4.64
N LEU A 137 11.33 -17.35 -3.86
CA LEU A 137 10.76 -16.63 -2.71
C LEU A 137 9.66 -15.68 -3.16
N HIS A 138 9.93 -14.92 -4.22
CA HIS A 138 8.97 -14.03 -4.87
C HIS A 138 7.70 -14.78 -5.24
N LEU A 139 7.84 -15.87 -6.01
CA LEU A 139 6.71 -16.66 -6.47
C LEU A 139 5.91 -17.28 -5.32
N ALA A 140 6.59 -17.77 -4.28
CA ALA A 140 5.94 -18.29 -3.08
C ALA A 140 5.14 -17.21 -2.33
N LEU A 141 5.67 -16.00 -2.21
CA LEU A 141 4.98 -14.87 -1.61
C LEU A 141 3.79 -14.40 -2.45
N VAL A 142 3.89 -14.41 -3.78
CA VAL A 142 2.74 -14.14 -4.66
C VAL A 142 1.64 -15.16 -4.44
N CYS A 143 1.96 -16.46 -4.42
CA CYS A 143 1.00 -17.52 -4.11
C CYS A 143 0.34 -17.29 -2.73
N MET A 144 1.11 -16.88 -1.73
CA MET A 144 0.60 -16.63 -0.38
C MET A 144 -0.35 -15.43 -0.35
N LYS A 145 0.00 -14.33 -1.04
CA LYS A 145 -0.84 -13.13 -1.16
C LYS A 145 -2.20 -13.47 -1.78
N GLU A 146 -2.20 -14.23 -2.88
CA GLU A 146 -3.44 -14.64 -3.54
C GLU A 146 -4.29 -15.54 -2.62
N LEU A 147 -3.65 -16.48 -1.90
CA LEU A 147 -4.33 -17.37 -0.96
C LEU A 147 -4.94 -16.62 0.23
N VAL A 148 -4.21 -15.65 0.80
CA VAL A 148 -4.71 -14.76 1.85
C VAL A 148 -5.88 -13.93 1.33
N THR A 149 -5.78 -13.39 0.11
CA THR A 149 -6.86 -12.61 -0.51
C THR A 149 -8.13 -13.43 -0.67
N ILE A 150 -8.00 -14.70 -1.11
CA ILE A 150 -9.13 -15.64 -1.18
C ILE A 150 -9.79 -15.84 0.19
N SER A 151 -8.99 -16.07 1.23
CA SER A 151 -9.50 -16.27 2.60
C SER A 151 -10.24 -15.04 3.13
N LEU A 152 -9.71 -13.84 2.89
CA LEU A 152 -10.33 -12.59 3.32
C LEU A 152 -11.62 -12.25 2.57
N GLN A 153 -11.82 -12.80 1.37
CA GLN A 153 -13.03 -12.61 0.56
C GLN A 153 -14.08 -13.72 0.73
N ASN A 154 -13.75 -14.78 1.47
CA ASN A 154 -14.60 -15.95 1.66
C ASN A 154 -14.72 -16.29 3.16
N PRO A 155 -15.88 -16.02 3.78
CA PRO A 155 -16.09 -16.26 5.22
C PRO A 155 -15.99 -17.73 5.61
N HIS A 156 -16.03 -18.67 4.66
CA HIS A 156 -15.86 -20.11 4.94
C HIS A 156 -14.39 -20.57 5.01
N LEU A 157 -13.43 -19.68 4.74
CA LEU A 157 -11.99 -19.98 4.73
C LEU A 157 -11.24 -19.28 5.87
N THR A 158 -11.91 -19.10 7.00
CA THR A 158 -11.40 -18.41 8.20
C THR A 158 -10.26 -19.14 8.88
N GLU A 159 -10.25 -20.48 8.80
CA GLU A 159 -9.23 -21.35 9.41
C GLU A 159 -7.84 -21.19 8.77
N LEU A 160 -7.73 -20.72 7.51
CA LEU A 160 -6.43 -20.58 6.83
C LEU A 160 -5.45 -19.75 7.65
N LEU A 161 -5.88 -18.60 8.16
CA LEU A 161 -4.99 -17.71 8.90
C LEU A 161 -4.60 -18.32 10.26
N GLU A 162 -5.47 -19.11 10.88
CA GLU A 162 -5.19 -19.83 12.13
C GLU A 162 -4.12 -20.90 11.89
N ASP A 163 -4.26 -21.67 10.81
CA ASP A 163 -3.29 -22.66 10.37
C ASP A 163 -1.92 -22.03 10.07
N LEU A 164 -1.91 -20.85 9.43
CA LEU A 164 -0.67 -20.12 9.14
C LEU A 164 0.00 -19.59 10.42
N VAL A 165 -0.79 -19.10 11.37
CA VAL A 165 -0.28 -18.61 12.67
C VAL A 165 0.31 -19.77 13.49
N SER A 166 -0.35 -20.93 13.54
CA SER A 166 0.10 -22.09 14.31
C SER A 166 1.42 -22.69 13.81
N VAL A 167 1.70 -22.54 12.52
CA VAL A 167 2.91 -23.06 11.87
C VAL A 167 4.05 -22.03 11.86
N SER A 168 3.80 -20.80 12.31
CA SER A 168 4.86 -19.79 12.44
C SER A 168 5.85 -20.17 13.53
N THR A 169 7.12 -20.34 13.16
CA THR A 169 8.24 -20.65 14.07
C THR A 169 9.03 -19.39 14.46
N LEU A 170 8.51 -18.19 14.18
CA LEU A 170 9.18 -16.92 14.44
C LEU A 170 8.90 -16.47 15.87
N GLU A 171 9.84 -16.74 16.77
CA GLU A 171 9.83 -16.21 18.14
C GLU A 171 10.50 -14.83 18.14
N TYR A 172 9.75 -13.80 18.57
CA TYR A 172 10.28 -12.44 18.78
C TYR A 172 10.05 -12.05 20.25
N PRO A 173 11.11 -11.77 21.03
CA PRO A 173 11.02 -11.46 22.46
C PRO A 173 10.22 -10.20 22.78
N GLU A 174 10.13 -9.25 21.85
CA GLU A 174 9.50 -7.92 22.06
C GLU A 174 7.96 -7.94 21.99
N LEU A 175 7.35 -9.11 21.84
CA LEU A 175 5.90 -9.24 21.68
C LEU A 175 5.15 -9.52 22.98
N ASP A 176 5.84 -9.89 24.07
CA ASP A 176 5.19 -10.44 25.27
C ASP A 176 4.27 -9.41 25.97
N ASP A 177 4.70 -8.15 26.07
CA ASP A 177 3.88 -7.08 26.69
C ASP A 177 2.65 -6.66 25.84
N LYS A 178 2.64 -6.96 24.54
CA LYS A 178 1.52 -6.65 23.62
C LYS A 178 0.52 -7.78 23.46
N TYR A 179 0.92 -9.02 23.78
CA TYR A 179 0.05 -10.19 23.72
C TYR A 179 -1.11 -10.13 24.71
N GLU A 180 -0.90 -9.48 25.86
CA GLU A 180 -1.94 -9.23 26.87
C GLU A 180 -3.04 -8.25 26.40
N GLU A 181 -2.76 -7.42 25.38
CA GLU A 181 -3.75 -6.52 24.81
C GLU A 181 -4.53 -7.17 23.65
N ASP A 182 -3.88 -8.07 22.90
CA ASP A 182 -4.48 -8.84 21.80
C ASP A 182 -5.33 -10.04 22.31
N SER A 183 -5.14 -10.49 23.56
CA SER A 183 -5.97 -11.51 24.22
C SER A 183 -7.36 -11.00 24.59
N ARG A 184 -7.56 -9.67 24.65
CA ARG A 184 -8.82 -8.98 24.98
C ARG A 184 -9.70 -8.68 23.76
N ILE A 185 -9.34 -9.22 22.58
CA ILE A 185 -10.16 -9.08 21.37
C ILE A 185 -11.23 -10.17 21.41
N ASP A 186 -12.48 -9.77 21.64
CA ASP A 186 -13.62 -10.69 21.72
C ASP A 186 -13.90 -11.41 20.38
N ASP A 187 -13.65 -10.73 19.26
CA ASP A 187 -13.87 -11.28 17.92
C ASP A 187 -12.66 -12.14 17.48
N GLN A 188 -12.90 -13.44 17.38
CA GLN A 188 -11.90 -14.42 16.97
C GLN A 188 -11.32 -14.15 15.57
N HIS A 189 -12.09 -13.66 14.61
CA HIS A 189 -11.59 -13.35 13.27
C HIS A 189 -10.67 -12.13 13.26
N ILE A 190 -11.00 -11.09 14.04
CA ILE A 190 -10.14 -9.93 14.22
C ILE A 190 -8.84 -10.36 14.94
N ARG A 191 -8.96 -11.18 15.98
CA ARG A 191 -7.81 -11.72 16.73
C ARG A 191 -6.88 -12.52 15.82
N THR A 192 -7.40 -13.43 15.01
CA THR A 192 -6.59 -14.24 14.09
C THR A 192 -5.87 -13.38 13.06
N LYS A 193 -6.54 -12.37 12.47
CA LYS A 193 -5.91 -11.42 11.53
C LYS A 193 -4.78 -10.63 12.20
N GLN A 194 -5.02 -10.13 13.41
CA GLN A 194 -4.03 -9.43 14.22
C GLN A 194 -2.80 -10.32 14.49
N LEU A 195 -3.02 -11.56 14.94
CA LEU A 195 -1.94 -12.51 15.22
C LEU A 195 -1.15 -12.85 13.95
N PHE A 196 -1.81 -13.01 12.80
CA PHE A 196 -1.12 -13.26 11.54
C PHE A 196 -0.23 -12.07 11.13
N VAL A 197 -0.72 -10.84 11.28
CA VAL A 197 0.10 -9.64 11.02
C VAL A 197 1.31 -9.59 11.96
N VAL A 198 1.10 -9.79 13.26
CA VAL A 198 2.12 -9.62 14.29
C VAL A 198 3.14 -10.76 14.29
N LYS A 199 2.72 -12.02 14.18
CA LYS A 199 3.60 -13.20 14.28
C LYS A 199 4.21 -13.64 12.96
N VAL A 200 3.65 -13.22 11.82
CA VAL A 200 4.09 -13.69 10.50
C VAL A 200 4.54 -12.54 9.63
N LEU A 201 3.64 -11.60 9.30
CA LEU A 201 3.93 -10.60 8.28
C LEU A 201 4.97 -9.55 8.73
N LYS A 202 4.87 -9.01 9.94
CA LYS A 202 5.85 -8.03 10.46
C LYS A 202 7.26 -8.61 10.64
N PRO A 203 7.43 -9.82 11.20
CA PRO A 203 8.71 -10.51 11.21
C PRO A 203 9.28 -10.72 9.80
N LEU A 204 8.48 -11.26 8.88
CA LEU A 204 8.89 -11.43 7.48
C LEU A 204 9.32 -10.11 6.84
N PHE A 205 8.52 -9.06 7.03
CA PHE A 205 8.83 -7.72 6.55
C PHE A 205 10.21 -7.25 7.04
N SER A 206 10.47 -7.38 8.34
CA SER A 206 11.70 -6.90 8.98
C SER A 206 12.92 -7.65 8.45
N GLU A 207 12.81 -8.96 8.28
CA GLU A 207 13.88 -9.78 7.72
C GLU A 207 14.14 -9.50 6.23
N LEU A 208 13.09 -9.35 5.42
CA LEU A 208 13.22 -9.02 3.99
C LEU A 208 13.84 -7.64 3.82
N LEU A 209 13.47 -6.69 4.67
CA LEU A 209 14.06 -5.36 4.70
C LEU A 209 15.55 -5.42 5.03
N ALA A 210 15.94 -6.18 6.06
CA ALA A 210 17.35 -6.38 6.43
C ALA A 210 18.17 -7.03 5.30
N GLN A 211 17.54 -7.88 4.48
CA GLN A 211 18.16 -8.52 3.31
C GLN A 211 18.03 -7.70 2.02
N SER A 212 17.40 -6.52 2.04
CA SER A 212 17.13 -5.69 0.87
C SER A 212 16.31 -6.40 -0.24
N TYR A 213 15.42 -7.32 0.13
CA TYR A 213 14.50 -8.02 -0.78
C TYR A 213 13.28 -7.15 -1.07
N PHE A 214 13.49 -6.10 -1.85
CA PHE A 214 12.52 -5.02 -2.05
C PHE A 214 11.26 -5.45 -2.82
N HIS A 215 11.36 -6.37 -3.77
CA HIS A 215 10.19 -6.87 -4.52
C HIS A 215 9.28 -7.73 -3.64
N GLU A 216 9.89 -8.51 -2.75
CA GLU A 216 9.20 -9.33 -1.76
C GLU A 216 8.57 -8.46 -0.68
N LEU A 217 9.25 -7.38 -0.29
CA LEU A 217 8.74 -6.38 0.64
C LEU A 217 7.47 -5.70 0.11
N GLU A 218 7.40 -5.42 -1.20
CA GLU A 218 6.17 -4.91 -1.83
C GLU A 218 5.00 -5.88 -1.62
N ILE A 219 5.22 -7.19 -1.80
CA ILE A 219 4.17 -8.22 -1.64
C ILE A 219 3.71 -8.33 -0.19
N ILE A 220 4.64 -8.32 0.78
CA ILE A 220 4.28 -8.31 2.21
C ILE A 220 3.50 -7.04 2.55
N SER A 221 3.89 -5.90 1.99
CA SER A 221 3.21 -4.63 2.23
C SER A 221 1.77 -4.67 1.71
N ASP A 222 1.54 -5.24 0.54
CA ASP A 222 0.18 -5.41 0.01
C ASP A 222 -0.68 -6.30 0.92
N MET A 223 -0.14 -7.43 1.41
CA MET A 223 -0.87 -8.28 2.35
C MET A 223 -1.21 -7.56 3.66
N LEU A 224 -0.25 -6.82 4.23
CA LEU A 224 -0.45 -6.01 5.42
C LEU A 224 -1.56 -4.96 5.23
N LEU A 225 -1.60 -4.33 4.05
CA LEU A 225 -2.60 -3.32 3.74
C LEU A 225 -4.01 -3.94 3.68
N VAL A 226 -4.17 -5.02 2.90
CA VAL A 226 -5.48 -5.68 2.72
C VAL A 226 -6.02 -6.23 4.05
N ILE A 227 -5.17 -6.82 4.88
CA ILE A 227 -5.59 -7.29 6.21
C ILE A 227 -5.91 -6.10 7.13
N GLY A 228 -5.04 -5.08 7.15
CA GLY A 228 -5.20 -3.92 8.01
C GLY A 228 -6.47 -3.12 7.73
N GLU A 229 -6.90 -3.02 6.48
CA GLU A 229 -8.16 -2.38 6.08
C GLU A 229 -9.41 -3.12 6.60
N GLN A 230 -9.29 -4.39 6.97
CA GLN A 230 -10.37 -5.16 7.60
C GLN A 230 -10.31 -5.14 9.13
N LEU A 231 -9.26 -4.57 9.73
CA LEU A 231 -9.14 -4.46 11.18
C LEU A 231 -9.89 -3.22 11.72
N PRO A 232 -10.41 -3.27 12.96
CA PRO A 232 -10.96 -2.10 13.62
C PRO A 232 -9.91 -1.00 13.80
N ARG A 233 -10.39 0.23 14.04
CA ARG A 233 -9.56 1.44 14.11
C ARG A 233 -8.37 1.31 15.06
N LYS A 234 -8.56 0.70 16.25
CA LYS A 234 -7.50 0.57 17.26
C LYS A 234 -6.32 -0.27 16.73
N GLN A 235 -6.59 -1.49 16.26
CA GLN A 235 -5.58 -2.39 15.71
C GLN A 235 -4.96 -1.83 14.44
N ARG A 236 -5.79 -1.32 13.53
CA ARG A 236 -5.34 -0.66 12.29
C ARG A 236 -4.32 0.45 12.60
N ASN A 237 -4.66 1.38 13.49
CA ASN A 237 -3.78 2.47 13.90
C ASN A 237 -2.48 1.97 14.55
N SER A 238 -2.52 0.87 15.30
CA SER A 238 -1.32 0.26 15.88
C SER A 238 -0.33 -0.24 14.80
N HIS A 239 -0.86 -0.74 13.67
CA HIS A 239 -0.04 -1.13 12.53
C HIS A 239 0.43 0.09 11.74
N GLY A 240 -0.42 1.11 11.57
CA GLY A 240 -0.01 2.40 11.01
C GLY A 240 1.15 3.04 11.78
N ALA A 241 1.08 3.08 13.11
CA ALA A 241 2.15 3.57 13.98
C ALA A 241 3.45 2.78 13.80
N TRP A 242 3.37 1.45 13.68
CA TRP A 242 4.54 0.62 13.36
C TRP A 242 5.11 0.96 11.98
N SER A 243 4.28 1.12 10.95
CA SER A 243 4.74 1.48 9.60
C SER A 243 5.36 2.88 9.55
N ILE A 244 4.84 3.85 10.34
CA ILE A 244 5.48 5.16 10.53
C ILE A 244 6.86 4.98 11.14
N HIS A 245 7.00 4.16 12.19
CA HIS A 245 8.30 3.88 12.78
C HIS A 245 9.28 3.28 11.76
N VAL A 246 8.83 2.33 10.93
CA VAL A 246 9.66 1.79 9.84
C VAL A 246 10.14 2.90 8.90
N CYS A 247 9.25 3.82 8.50
CA CYS A 247 9.60 4.97 7.65
C CYS A 247 10.62 5.91 8.28
N LYS A 248 10.61 6.05 9.62
CA LYS A 248 11.54 6.89 10.37
C LYS A 248 12.92 6.24 10.51
N SER A 249 12.95 4.96 10.85
CA SER A 249 14.17 4.27 11.29
C SER A 249 14.97 3.58 10.17
N ASN A 250 14.42 3.44 8.96
CA ASN A 250 15.05 2.64 7.91
C ASN A 250 15.35 3.44 6.64
N VAL A 251 16.58 3.34 6.16
CA VAL A 251 17.00 3.91 4.88
C VAL A 251 16.66 2.91 3.76
N ILE A 252 15.61 3.22 2.99
CA ILE A 252 15.24 2.46 1.79
C ILE A 252 15.55 3.32 0.57
N LYS A 253 16.36 2.79 -0.36
CA LYS A 253 16.69 3.45 -1.63
C LYS A 253 15.85 2.97 -2.81
N ASN A 254 15.19 1.81 -2.68
CA ASN A 254 14.28 1.32 -3.71
C ASN A 254 12.96 2.11 -3.67
N SER A 255 12.66 2.83 -4.74
CA SER A 255 11.53 3.75 -4.83
C SER A 255 10.16 3.05 -4.74
N LYS A 256 10.03 1.84 -5.28
CA LYS A 256 8.78 1.06 -5.22
C LYS A 256 8.52 0.53 -3.82
N ALA A 257 9.52 -0.09 -3.19
CA ALA A 257 9.42 -0.52 -1.81
C ALA A 257 9.13 0.65 -0.86
N ALA A 258 9.85 1.77 -1.01
CA ALA A 258 9.61 2.96 -0.20
C ALA A 258 8.16 3.45 -0.31
N ARG A 259 7.63 3.51 -1.54
CA ARG A 259 6.23 3.85 -1.80
C ARG A 259 5.26 2.89 -1.10
N SER A 260 5.51 1.59 -1.13
CA SER A 260 4.63 0.60 -0.48
C SER A 260 4.63 0.74 1.05
N VAL A 261 5.79 1.02 1.67
CA VAL A 261 5.88 1.24 3.12
C VAL A 261 5.21 2.55 3.53
N VAL A 262 5.37 3.62 2.74
CA VAL A 262 4.66 4.88 2.95
C VAL A 262 3.15 4.70 2.80
N ALA A 263 2.70 3.95 1.80
CA ALA A 263 1.28 3.62 1.62
C ALA A 263 0.71 2.91 2.85
N LEU A 264 1.45 1.97 3.46
CA LEU A 264 1.04 1.36 4.73
C LEU A 264 0.90 2.38 5.86
N ALA A 265 1.91 3.23 6.05
CA ALA A 265 1.92 4.22 7.13
C ALA A 265 0.72 5.17 7.05
N ILE A 266 0.36 5.59 5.85
CA ILE A 266 -0.77 6.49 5.61
C ILE A 266 -2.10 5.73 5.70
N SER A 267 -2.28 4.66 4.92
CA SER A 267 -3.58 3.98 4.78
C SER A 267 -4.01 3.23 6.04
N LEU A 268 -3.06 2.80 6.88
CA LEU A 268 -3.36 2.18 8.18
C LEU A 268 -3.46 3.20 9.32
N SER A 269 -3.32 4.50 9.02
CA SER A 269 -3.65 5.56 9.96
C SER A 269 -5.09 6.01 9.73
N SER A 270 -6.00 5.73 10.66
CA SER A 270 -7.41 6.14 10.50
C SER A 270 -7.54 7.67 10.53
N PRO A 271 -8.51 8.26 9.81
CA PRO A 271 -8.80 9.69 9.93
C PRO A 271 -8.97 10.12 11.40
N PRO A 272 -8.39 11.26 11.81
CA PRO A 272 -7.68 12.27 11.00
C PRO A 272 -6.17 12.03 10.82
N SER A 273 -5.62 10.96 11.39
CA SER A 273 -4.18 10.72 11.46
C SER A 273 -3.55 10.44 10.08
N ASP A 274 -4.31 9.91 9.12
CA ASP A 274 -3.87 9.74 7.72
C ASP A 274 -3.27 11.03 7.13
N LEU A 275 -4.01 12.13 7.21
CA LEU A 275 -3.60 13.42 6.67
C LEU A 275 -2.53 14.11 7.51
N ILE A 276 -2.48 13.86 8.83
CA ILE A 276 -1.39 14.34 9.69
C ILE A 276 -0.06 13.71 9.26
N VAL A 277 -0.05 12.39 9.09
CA VAL A 277 1.14 11.65 8.62
C VAL A 277 1.55 12.12 7.22
N ALA A 278 0.58 12.26 6.31
CA ALA A 278 0.85 12.76 4.97
C ALA A 278 1.41 14.18 4.98
N GLN A 279 0.90 15.07 5.85
CA GLN A 279 1.40 16.43 6.01
C GLN A 279 2.85 16.42 6.52
N ASP A 280 3.16 15.63 7.54
CA ASP A 280 4.51 15.56 8.10
C ASP A 280 5.51 15.01 7.09
N MET A 281 5.14 13.97 6.34
CA MET A 281 5.95 13.48 5.22
C MET A 281 6.09 14.52 4.10
N ALA A 282 5.06 15.32 3.82
CA ALA A 282 5.12 16.38 2.82
C ALA A 282 6.07 17.52 3.23
N LYS A 283 6.13 17.89 4.52
CA LYS A 283 7.11 18.86 5.01
C LYS A 283 8.55 18.37 4.82
N GLU A 284 8.81 17.10 5.07
CA GLU A 284 10.13 16.50 4.88
C GLU A 284 10.48 16.32 3.40
N LEU A 285 9.50 15.98 2.56
CA LEU A 285 9.66 15.98 1.12
C LEU A 285 10.03 17.36 0.58
N LEU A 286 9.46 18.44 1.14
CA LEU A 286 9.80 19.80 0.75
C LEU A 286 11.28 20.10 1.00
N LYS A 287 11.85 19.62 2.12
CA LYS A 287 13.28 19.76 2.41
C LYS A 287 14.17 18.98 1.44
N VAL A 288 13.75 17.77 1.06
CA VAL A 288 14.55 16.90 0.16
C VAL A 288 14.43 17.30 -1.32
N THR A 289 13.25 17.76 -1.74
CA THR A 289 13.03 18.23 -3.12
C THR A 289 13.43 19.69 -3.33
N GLY A 290 13.49 20.47 -2.25
CA GLY A 290 13.82 21.87 -2.25
C GLY A 290 12.66 22.78 -2.62
N SER A 291 12.86 24.06 -2.34
CA SER A 291 12.13 25.18 -2.92
C SER A 291 13.07 25.98 -3.84
N GLU A 292 12.57 27.03 -4.49
CA GLU A 292 13.41 27.90 -5.34
C GLU A 292 14.60 28.53 -4.61
N THR A 293 14.50 28.71 -3.30
CA THR A 293 15.44 29.48 -2.49
C THR A 293 16.20 28.65 -1.46
N SER A 294 15.96 27.33 -1.39
CA SER A 294 16.55 26.47 -0.37
C SER A 294 17.37 25.32 -0.97
N ASP A 295 18.49 25.02 -0.31
CA ASP A 295 19.31 23.86 -0.62
C ASP A 295 18.53 22.57 -0.36
N THR A 296 18.77 21.57 -1.21
CA THR A 296 18.11 20.26 -1.09
C THR A 296 18.86 19.37 -0.11
N ALA A 297 18.13 18.78 0.84
CA ALA A 297 18.68 17.72 1.68
C ALA A 297 18.79 16.40 0.89
N GLU A 298 19.87 15.64 1.09
CA GLU A 298 20.01 14.31 0.46
C GLU A 298 19.01 13.29 1.03
N VAL A 299 18.79 13.34 2.34
CA VAL A 299 17.93 12.46 3.14
C VAL A 299 17.21 13.30 4.20
N SER A 300 15.95 12.98 4.49
CA SER A 300 15.18 13.61 5.58
C SER A 300 15.70 13.17 6.95
N GLU A 301 15.78 14.13 7.87
CA GLU A 301 16.17 13.90 9.26
C GLU A 301 15.12 13.15 10.07
N SER A 302 13.83 13.38 9.76
CA SER A 302 12.71 12.78 10.49
C SER A 302 12.22 11.47 9.89
N TYR A 303 12.40 11.28 8.58
CA TYR A 303 11.95 10.10 7.85
C TYR A 303 13.06 9.59 6.93
N SER A 304 13.90 8.69 7.42
CA SER A 304 15.03 8.10 6.67
C SER A 304 14.64 7.49 5.30
N ILE A 305 13.37 7.09 5.15
CA ILE A 305 12.81 6.59 3.89
C ILE A 305 12.69 7.67 2.80
N ILE A 306 12.63 8.94 3.17
CA ILE A 306 12.53 10.09 2.26
C ILE A 306 13.94 10.56 1.92
N ASN A 307 14.35 10.31 0.68
CA ASN A 307 15.65 10.72 0.13
C ASN A 307 15.51 11.01 -1.37
N GLN A 308 16.59 11.46 -2.01
CA GLN A 308 16.58 11.81 -3.44
C GLN A 308 16.09 10.68 -4.35
N SER A 309 16.35 9.41 -4.00
CA SER A 309 15.97 8.24 -4.82
C SER A 309 14.49 7.83 -4.66
N THR A 310 13.87 8.19 -3.54
CA THR A 310 12.49 7.78 -3.20
C THR A 310 11.48 8.93 -3.28
N SER A 311 11.93 10.18 -3.18
CA SER A 311 11.09 11.39 -3.10
C SER A 311 10.01 11.44 -4.18
N THR A 312 10.38 11.18 -5.44
CA THR A 312 9.45 11.19 -6.58
C THR A 312 8.32 10.17 -6.38
N SER A 313 8.62 8.95 -5.92
CA SER A 313 7.60 7.91 -5.72
C SER A 313 6.74 8.15 -4.49
N ILE A 314 7.30 8.75 -3.43
CA ILE A 314 6.55 9.14 -2.22
C ILE A 314 5.59 10.30 -2.53
N ILE A 315 6.03 11.30 -3.30
CA ILE A 315 5.17 12.39 -3.81
C ILE A 315 3.98 11.82 -4.55
N SER A 316 4.21 10.90 -5.50
CA SER A 316 3.12 10.25 -6.23
C SER A 316 2.22 9.40 -5.33
N CYS A 317 2.73 8.84 -4.23
CA CYS A 317 1.93 8.14 -3.24
C CYS A 317 0.94 9.07 -2.54
N ILE A 318 1.42 10.22 -2.06
CA ILE A 318 0.60 11.21 -1.38
C ILE A 318 -0.39 11.87 -2.36
N GLN A 319 0.01 12.10 -3.61
CA GLN A 319 -0.93 12.59 -4.64
C GLN A 319 -2.10 11.62 -4.89
N LYS A 320 -1.85 10.30 -4.89
CA LYS A 320 -2.92 9.30 -4.97
C LYS A 320 -3.84 9.32 -3.74
N LEU A 321 -3.28 9.51 -2.54
CA LEU A 321 -4.08 9.72 -1.33
C LEU A 321 -4.98 10.94 -1.48
N ILE A 322 -4.42 12.08 -1.93
CA ILE A 322 -5.18 13.30 -2.17
C ILE A 322 -6.33 13.05 -3.15
N GLU A 323 -6.08 12.31 -4.24
CA GLU A 323 -7.11 11.94 -5.20
C GLU A 323 -8.24 11.12 -4.57
N ALA A 324 -7.91 10.09 -3.79
CA ALA A 324 -8.90 9.28 -3.08
C ALA A 324 -9.74 10.13 -2.10
N ILE A 325 -9.10 11.01 -1.35
CA ILE A 325 -9.78 11.91 -0.41
C ILE A 325 -10.71 12.89 -1.13
N ILE A 326 -10.31 13.40 -2.29
CA ILE A 326 -11.17 14.26 -3.12
C ILE A 326 -12.42 13.51 -3.58
N VAL A 327 -12.29 12.23 -3.95
CA VAL A 327 -13.44 11.37 -4.30
C VAL A 327 -14.36 11.16 -3.09
N ASP A 328 -13.81 10.88 -1.91
CA ASP A 328 -14.58 10.74 -0.67
C ASP A 328 -15.30 12.05 -0.30
N MET A 329 -14.65 13.20 -0.52
CA MET A 329 -15.26 14.51 -0.30
C MET A 329 -16.43 14.76 -1.26
N ASP A 330 -16.34 14.39 -2.53
CA ASP A 330 -17.46 14.50 -3.47
C ASP A 330 -18.68 13.70 -2.97
N TRP A 331 -18.45 12.48 -2.50
CA TRP A 331 -19.49 11.66 -1.88
C TRP A 331 -20.06 12.32 -0.61
N ALA A 332 -19.19 12.82 0.28
CA ALA A 332 -19.61 13.46 1.52
C ALA A 332 -20.42 14.73 1.27
N ILE A 333 -20.02 15.56 0.31
CA ILE A 333 -20.77 16.77 -0.08
C ILE A 333 -22.15 16.40 -0.61
N LYS A 334 -22.25 15.39 -1.49
CA LYS A 334 -23.54 14.88 -1.99
C LYS A 334 -24.43 14.41 -0.85
N LYS A 335 -23.87 13.69 0.12
CA LYS A 335 -24.60 13.24 1.32
C LYS A 335 -25.07 14.41 2.19
N LEU A 336 -24.23 15.41 2.40
CA LEU A 336 -24.58 16.63 3.15
C LEU A 336 -25.69 17.43 2.47
N ASN A 337 -25.68 17.51 1.14
CA ASN A 337 -26.75 18.16 0.37
C ASN A 337 -28.11 17.45 0.59
N ILE A 338 -28.11 16.11 0.64
CA ILE A 338 -29.32 15.33 0.95
C ILE A 338 -29.83 15.67 2.36
N PHE A 339 -28.96 15.70 3.37
CA PHE A 339 -29.36 16.08 4.73
C PHE A 339 -29.97 17.48 4.78
N THR A 340 -29.37 18.43 4.05
CA THR A 340 -29.86 19.81 3.97
C THR A 340 -31.25 19.88 3.33
N LEU A 341 -31.48 19.13 2.25
CA LEU A 341 -32.78 19.06 1.56
C LEU A 341 -33.85 18.39 2.42
N VAL A 342 -33.50 17.33 3.15
CA VAL A 342 -34.43 16.64 4.06
C VAL A 342 -34.85 17.56 5.20
N SER A 343 -33.89 18.24 5.84
CA SER A 343 -34.15 19.23 6.91
C SER A 343 -35.05 20.39 6.45
N GLN A 344 -34.88 20.86 5.20
CA GLN A 344 -35.76 21.89 4.62
C GLN A 344 -37.18 21.40 4.35
N LYS A 345 -37.38 20.10 4.12
CA LYS A 345 -38.70 19.51 3.86
C LYS A 345 -39.40 19.03 5.14
N SER A 346 -38.66 18.69 6.19
CA SER A 346 -39.16 18.11 7.45
C SER A 346 -39.53 19.14 8.52
N ILE A 347 -39.77 20.40 8.15
CA ILE A 347 -40.07 21.53 9.07
C ILE A 347 -41.22 21.24 10.07
N HIS A 348 -42.01 20.17 9.90
CA HIS A 348 -43.12 19.79 10.79
C HIS A 348 -42.92 18.58 11.72
N LEU A 349 -41.85 17.77 11.65
CA LEU A 349 -41.73 16.55 12.48
C LEU A 349 -40.30 16.30 13.01
N SER A 350 -40.19 16.20 14.35
CA SER A 350 -39.05 15.77 15.20
C SER A 350 -37.63 16.27 14.83
N ARG A 351 -37.18 17.32 15.54
CA ARG A 351 -36.04 18.18 15.16
C ARG A 351 -34.66 17.81 15.75
N ASN A 352 -34.52 16.82 16.64
CA ASN A 352 -33.37 16.82 17.55
C ASN A 352 -32.19 15.89 17.20
N GLU A 353 -32.38 14.69 16.63
CA GLU A 353 -31.26 13.74 16.44
C GLU A 353 -30.61 13.82 15.04
N GLU A 354 -31.41 13.94 13.97
CA GLU A 354 -30.90 14.07 12.59
C GLU A 354 -30.13 15.38 12.35
N HIS A 355 -30.47 16.43 13.10
CA HIS A 355 -29.84 17.74 12.96
C HIS A 355 -28.45 17.80 13.63
N VAL A 356 -28.25 17.06 14.72
CA VAL A 356 -26.97 16.96 15.44
C VAL A 356 -25.97 16.11 14.63
N THR A 357 -26.43 14.99 14.07
CA THR A 357 -25.61 14.12 13.22
C THR A 357 -25.19 14.79 11.90
N GLY A 358 -26.07 15.59 11.29
CA GLY A 358 -25.74 16.40 10.11
C GLY A 358 -24.65 17.47 10.36
N MET A 359 -24.69 18.13 11.53
CA MET A 359 -23.69 19.14 11.92
C MET A 359 -22.33 18.51 12.26
N GLU A 360 -22.30 17.37 12.93
CA GLU A 360 -21.05 16.66 13.21
C GLU A 360 -20.38 16.16 11.92
N PHE A 361 -21.18 15.59 11.00
CA PHE A 361 -20.70 15.16 9.69
C PHE A 361 -20.09 16.32 8.87
N GLU A 362 -20.74 17.48 8.90
CA GLU A 362 -20.25 18.71 8.28
C GLU A 362 -18.91 19.17 8.87
N ASN A 363 -18.80 19.25 10.20
CA ASN A 363 -17.58 19.66 10.87
C ASN A 363 -16.41 18.70 10.57
N ASN A 364 -16.69 17.40 10.48
CA ASN A 364 -15.70 16.39 10.08
C ASN A 364 -15.24 16.59 8.63
N LEU A 365 -16.15 16.91 7.71
CA LEU A 365 -15.82 17.23 6.32
C LEU A 365 -14.91 18.47 6.23
N TYR A 366 -15.23 19.53 6.96
CA TYR A 366 -14.40 20.75 6.98
C TYR A 366 -13.04 20.53 7.61
N SER A 367 -12.97 19.77 8.71
CA SER A 367 -11.70 19.42 9.35
C SER A 367 -10.81 18.59 8.41
N ARG A 368 -11.41 17.67 7.65
CA ARG A 368 -10.70 16.87 6.64
C ARG A 368 -10.24 17.73 5.46
N ALA A 369 -11.05 18.69 5.01
CA ALA A 369 -10.67 19.65 3.98
C ALA A 369 -9.54 20.58 4.45
N GLU A 370 -9.55 21.00 5.71
CA GLU A 370 -8.50 21.82 6.32
C GLU A 370 -7.17 21.06 6.34
N ALA A 371 -7.19 19.79 6.77
CA ALA A 371 -6.01 18.95 6.76
C ALA A 371 -5.48 18.73 5.32
N LEU A 372 -6.37 18.60 4.33
CA LEU A 372 -5.96 18.50 2.93
C LEU A 372 -5.31 19.79 2.41
N VAL A 373 -5.81 20.97 2.79
CA VAL A 373 -5.17 22.27 2.47
C VAL A 373 -3.72 22.28 2.96
N LYS A 374 -3.46 21.80 4.17
CA LYS A 374 -2.11 21.75 4.76
C LYS A 374 -1.15 20.80 4.03
N VAL A 375 -1.66 19.71 3.46
CA VAL A 375 -0.84 18.85 2.61
C VAL A 375 -0.56 19.56 1.29
N LEU A 376 -1.59 20.09 0.62
CA LEU A 376 -1.45 20.80 -0.66
C LEU A 376 -0.52 22.02 -0.56
N SER A 377 -0.55 22.76 0.56
CA SER A 377 0.32 23.91 0.79
C SER A 377 1.80 23.54 0.80
N CYS A 378 2.15 22.33 1.27
CA CYS A 378 3.51 21.83 1.17
C CYS A 378 3.88 21.57 -0.29
N PHE A 379 2.98 20.95 -1.06
CA PHE A 379 3.23 20.59 -2.46
C PHE A 379 3.40 21.78 -3.40
N VAL A 380 2.60 22.84 -3.23
CA VAL A 380 2.76 24.07 -4.03
C VAL A 380 4.06 24.82 -3.72
N SER A 381 4.74 24.48 -2.62
CA SER A 381 6.05 25.03 -2.27
C SER A 381 7.22 24.18 -2.77
N MET A 382 6.96 22.95 -3.25
CA MET A 382 7.99 22.00 -3.68
C MET A 382 8.46 22.28 -5.12
N ASN A 383 9.74 22.00 -5.38
CA ASN A 383 10.27 21.92 -6.75
C ASN A 383 9.86 20.61 -7.42
N LEU A 384 8.59 20.52 -7.85
CA LEU A 384 8.03 19.35 -8.51
C LEU A 384 8.48 19.23 -9.98
N LYS A 385 8.66 17.99 -10.44
CA LYS A 385 8.84 17.69 -11.87
C LYS A 385 7.53 17.91 -12.63
N GLU A 386 7.63 18.23 -13.92
CA GLU A 386 6.49 18.63 -14.75
C GLU A 386 5.26 17.69 -14.67
N PRO A 387 5.37 16.35 -14.77
CA PRO A 387 4.20 15.46 -14.64
C PRO A 387 3.55 15.51 -13.25
N GLN A 388 4.35 15.71 -12.20
CA GLN A 388 3.86 15.77 -10.82
C GLN A 388 3.19 17.12 -10.54
N ALA A 389 3.77 18.19 -11.08
CA ALA A 389 3.23 19.53 -10.97
C ALA A 389 1.89 19.67 -11.71
N GLU A 390 1.80 19.12 -12.93
CA GLU A 390 0.53 19.11 -13.68
C GLU A 390 -0.55 18.31 -12.94
N HIS A 391 -0.19 17.13 -12.42
CA HIS A 391 -1.12 16.33 -11.62
C HIS A 391 -1.57 17.08 -10.34
N LEU A 392 -0.67 17.78 -9.64
CA LEU A 392 -1.02 18.64 -8.51
C LEU A 392 -2.04 19.72 -8.89
N LEU A 393 -1.85 20.39 -10.03
CA LEU A 393 -2.80 21.41 -10.52
C LEU A 393 -4.18 20.80 -10.79
N ARG A 394 -4.25 19.63 -11.41
CA ARG A 394 -5.53 18.92 -11.65
C ARG A 394 -6.22 18.57 -10.33
N LEU A 395 -5.48 18.05 -9.35
CA LEU A 395 -6.02 17.73 -8.02
C LEU A 395 -6.51 19.00 -7.29
N THR A 396 -5.71 20.06 -7.34
CA THR A 396 -6.04 21.35 -6.70
C THR A 396 -7.30 21.96 -7.32
N ALA A 397 -7.44 21.92 -8.65
CA ALA A 397 -8.65 22.37 -9.34
C ALA A 397 -9.89 21.56 -8.95
N LYS A 398 -9.78 20.22 -8.87
CA LYS A 398 -10.87 19.35 -8.35
C LYS A 398 -11.22 19.74 -6.91
N PHE A 399 -10.23 19.98 -6.07
CA PHE A 399 -10.44 20.38 -4.68
C PHE A 399 -11.16 21.73 -4.56
N TYR A 400 -10.75 22.75 -5.33
CA TYR A 400 -11.46 24.05 -5.36
C TYR A 400 -12.91 23.91 -5.84
N LYS A 401 -13.19 23.02 -6.81
CA LYS A 401 -14.57 22.72 -7.22
C LYS A 401 -15.41 22.22 -6.03
N HIS A 402 -14.85 21.36 -5.19
CA HIS A 402 -15.52 20.86 -3.99
C HIS A 402 -15.66 21.93 -2.91
N LEU A 403 -14.64 22.77 -2.67
CA LEU A 403 -14.76 23.93 -1.78
C LEU A 403 -15.87 24.89 -2.22
N ALA A 404 -16.01 25.11 -3.53
CA ALA A 404 -17.09 25.93 -4.09
C ALA A 404 -18.46 25.28 -3.86
N GLN A 405 -18.59 23.96 -4.01
CA GLN A 405 -19.83 23.23 -3.68
C GLN A 405 -20.16 23.33 -2.20
N MET A 406 -19.19 23.13 -1.31
CA MET A 406 -19.37 23.30 0.14
C MET A 406 -19.84 24.72 0.49
N SER A 407 -19.26 25.73 -0.17
CA SER A 407 -19.64 27.14 0.01
C SER A 407 -21.06 27.41 -0.46
N ARG A 408 -21.49 26.83 -1.60
CA ARG A 408 -22.87 26.95 -2.09
C ARG A 408 -23.90 26.36 -1.12
N LEU A 409 -23.57 25.30 -0.41
CA LEU A 409 -24.45 24.74 0.63
C LEU A 409 -24.69 25.71 1.80
N ARG A 410 -23.83 26.72 1.98
CA ARG A 410 -24.01 27.78 3.00
C ARG A 410 -24.86 28.96 2.50
N ILE A 411 -25.15 29.01 1.21
CA ILE A 411 -25.95 30.08 0.61
C ILE A 411 -27.41 29.64 0.67
N ALA A 412 -28.23 30.40 1.42
CA ALA A 412 -29.66 30.14 1.48
C ALA A 412 -30.33 30.38 0.11
N SER A 413 -31.35 29.57 -0.20
CA SER A 413 -32.23 29.82 -1.34
C SER A 413 -33.02 31.13 -1.15
N LYS A 414 -33.48 31.73 -2.25
CA LYS A 414 -34.26 32.98 -2.21
C LYS A 414 -35.47 32.82 -1.28
N GLY A 415 -35.59 33.72 -0.30
CA GLY A 415 -36.67 33.71 0.69
C GLY A 415 -36.36 32.96 1.99
N CYS A 416 -35.21 32.29 2.12
CA CYS A 416 -34.77 31.63 3.36
C CYS A 416 -33.73 32.48 4.11
N LYS A 417 -33.72 32.40 5.45
CA LYS A 417 -32.68 33.06 6.27
C LYS A 417 -31.32 32.37 6.04
N GLN A 418 -30.29 33.16 5.75
CA GLN A 418 -28.92 32.66 5.67
C GLN A 418 -28.44 32.21 7.04
N LEU A 419 -27.93 30.98 7.11
CA LEU A 419 -27.29 30.46 8.31
C LEU A 419 -25.88 31.04 8.42
N ILE A 420 -25.50 31.46 9.63
CA ILE A 420 -24.13 31.91 9.91
C ILE A 420 -23.19 30.72 9.67
N PRO A 421 -22.13 30.86 8.86
CA PRO A 421 -21.18 29.78 8.64
C PRO A 421 -20.51 29.35 9.94
N SER A 422 -20.34 28.04 10.13
CA SER A 422 -19.66 27.50 11.32
C SER A 422 -18.23 28.01 11.43
N LEU A 423 -17.69 28.05 12.66
CA LEU A 423 -16.29 28.43 12.88
C LEU A 423 -15.32 27.53 12.09
N ALA A 424 -15.63 26.24 11.95
CA ALA A 424 -14.85 25.30 11.15
C ALA A 424 -14.80 25.71 9.66
N PHE A 425 -15.94 26.14 9.10
CA PHE A 425 -15.99 26.65 7.74
C PHE A 425 -15.18 27.94 7.56
N GLN A 426 -15.31 28.89 8.50
CA GLN A 426 -14.57 30.15 8.44
C GLN A 426 -13.05 29.92 8.48
N LYS A 427 -12.57 29.04 9.38
CA LYS A 427 -11.17 28.63 9.45
C LYS A 427 -10.67 27.98 8.16
N LEU A 428 -11.48 27.09 7.57
CA LEU A 428 -11.16 26.45 6.30
C LEU A 428 -10.96 27.48 5.18
N VAL A 429 -11.87 28.46 5.06
CA VAL A 429 -11.79 29.52 4.05
C VAL A 429 -10.52 30.35 4.26
N GLU A 430 -10.29 30.82 5.48
CA GLU A 430 -9.11 31.61 5.82
C GLU A 430 -7.81 30.86 5.50
N LEU A 431 -7.71 29.60 5.94
CA LEU A 431 -6.55 28.76 5.71
C LEU A 431 -6.31 28.53 4.21
N THR A 432 -7.38 28.25 3.46
CA THR A 432 -7.30 28.04 2.00
C THR A 432 -6.72 29.28 1.33
N CYS A 433 -7.26 30.47 1.63
CA CYS A 433 -6.80 31.71 1.03
C CYS A 433 -5.33 31.99 1.36
N LYS A 434 -4.94 31.84 2.64
CA LYS A 434 -3.59 32.19 3.11
C LYS A 434 -2.53 31.17 2.69
N GLN A 435 -2.79 29.88 2.85
CA GLN A 435 -1.77 28.83 2.74
C GLN A 435 -1.82 28.08 1.41
N LEU A 436 -2.91 28.16 0.64
CA LEU A 436 -3.02 27.46 -0.64
C LEU A 436 -3.18 28.43 -1.82
N THR A 437 -4.14 29.35 -1.77
CA THR A 437 -4.45 30.22 -2.92
C THR A 437 -3.28 31.13 -3.28
N VAL A 438 -2.71 31.85 -2.30
CA VAL A 438 -1.58 32.76 -2.56
C VAL A 438 -0.35 32.00 -3.09
N PRO A 439 0.14 30.91 -2.44
CA PRO A 439 1.29 30.17 -2.96
C PRO A 439 1.03 29.49 -4.31
N LEU A 440 -0.20 29.09 -4.61
CA LEU A 440 -0.54 28.46 -5.88
C LEU A 440 -0.32 29.39 -7.08
N TYR A 441 -0.59 30.69 -6.94
CA TYR A 441 -0.30 31.66 -8.01
C TYR A 441 1.20 31.73 -8.30
N ASN A 442 2.04 31.76 -7.26
CA ASN A 442 3.49 31.74 -7.41
C ASN A 442 3.96 30.44 -8.07
N PHE A 443 3.42 29.30 -7.64
CA PHE A 443 3.71 27.99 -8.22
C PHE A 443 3.38 27.91 -9.73
N VAL A 444 2.23 28.45 -10.15
CA VAL A 444 1.83 28.50 -11.56
C VAL A 444 2.75 29.42 -12.37
N ALA A 445 3.10 30.59 -11.82
CA ALA A 445 4.03 31.50 -12.49
C ALA A 445 5.40 30.85 -12.71
N GLU A 446 5.90 30.10 -11.72
CA GLU A 446 7.16 29.39 -11.83
C GLU A 446 7.12 28.27 -12.87
N MET A 447 6.04 27.47 -12.86
CA MET A 447 5.78 26.45 -13.87
C MET A 447 5.86 27.03 -15.29
N GLN A 448 5.22 28.18 -15.52
CA GLN A 448 5.26 28.88 -16.81
C GLN A 448 6.67 29.37 -17.17
N ARG A 449 7.42 29.87 -16.19
CA ARG A 449 8.81 30.30 -16.39
C ARG A 449 9.71 29.14 -16.83
N LYS A 450 9.55 27.95 -16.24
CA LYS A 450 10.31 26.74 -16.63
C LYS A 450 9.95 26.21 -18.03
N MET A 451 8.76 26.50 -18.53
CA MET A 451 8.28 26.08 -19.86
C MET A 451 8.70 27.03 -21.00
N LEU A 452 9.16 28.25 -20.70
CA LEU A 452 9.66 29.19 -21.69
C LEU A 452 11.11 28.85 -22.06
N PRO A 453 11.46 28.67 -23.36
CA PRO A 453 12.84 28.43 -23.77
C PRO A 453 13.75 29.62 -23.42
N ALA A 454 14.99 29.33 -23.02
CA ALA A 454 16.01 30.31 -22.63
C ALA A 454 16.40 31.33 -23.74
N SER A 455 15.77 31.26 -24.93
CA SER A 455 15.99 32.18 -26.05
C SER A 455 15.12 33.44 -26.02
N VAL A 456 14.26 33.63 -25.01
CA VAL A 456 13.43 34.85 -24.87
C VAL A 456 13.64 35.51 -23.51
N LEU A 457 14.89 35.90 -23.22
CA LEU A 457 15.16 36.94 -22.23
C LEU A 457 15.51 38.23 -23.00
N PRO A 458 14.78 39.34 -22.83
CA PRO A 458 15.20 40.59 -23.43
C PRO A 458 16.49 41.03 -22.74
N THR A 459 17.60 41.03 -23.47
CA THR A 459 18.83 41.71 -23.08
C THR A 459 18.51 43.13 -22.70
N ARG A 460 18.63 43.44 -21.40
CA ARG A 460 18.54 44.79 -20.86
C ARG A 460 19.73 45.58 -21.43
N SER A 461 19.53 46.27 -22.55
CA SER A 461 20.52 47.18 -23.10
C SER A 461 20.72 48.32 -22.09
N ARG A 462 21.87 48.32 -21.43
CA ARG A 462 22.39 49.50 -20.72
C ARG A 462 22.65 50.57 -21.78
N GLY A 463 21.69 51.49 -21.93
CA GLY A 463 21.93 52.76 -22.60
C GLY A 463 23.01 53.52 -21.83
N LYS A 464 24.22 53.56 -22.38
CA LYS A 464 25.25 54.53 -21.98
C LYS A 464 24.76 55.91 -22.41
N ILE A 465 24.49 56.78 -21.45
CA ILE A 465 24.39 58.21 -21.67
C ILE A 465 25.82 58.71 -21.86
N SER A 466 26.21 59.02 -23.09
CA SER A 466 27.38 59.84 -23.37
C SER A 466 26.94 61.29 -23.48
N ALA A 467 27.17 62.05 -22.42
CA ALA A 467 27.24 63.50 -22.51
C ALA A 467 28.58 63.87 -23.14
N SER A 468 28.56 64.78 -24.11
CA SER A 468 29.73 65.54 -24.52
C SER A 468 29.29 66.93 -25.02
N PRO A 469 30.12 67.96 -24.77
CA PRO A 469 29.67 69.33 -24.66
C PRO A 469 29.96 70.15 -25.92
N THR A 470 29.09 71.12 -26.20
CA THR A 470 29.41 72.49 -26.68
C THR A 470 28.15 73.32 -26.64
#